data_AF-A0A538PYJ6-F1
#
_entry.id   AF-A0A538PYJ6-F1
#
_cell.length_a   1.000
_cell.length_b   1.000
_cell.length_c   1.000
_cell.angle_alpha   90.00
_cell.angle_beta   90.00
_cell.angle_gamma   90.00
#
_symmetry.space_group_name_H-M   'P 1'
#
loop_
_entity.id
_entity.type
_entity.pdbx_description
1 polymer ?
#
loop_
_entity_poly.entity_id
_entity_poly.type
_entity_poly.pdbx_seq_one_letter_code
_entity_poly.pdbx_strand_id
1 'polypeptide(L)'
;MAKDRGKLPRVAWFLAGLAVSGGGACGPRVAPDRPFPEEAVVHRERAPGTVKAGAGRQVVVGELCPQSAAGRPAIAPLLMHTTQWIDTASEITSAIERGATPRFVAFGVDGKVAGVFNTVGLADIALGQSVAAGTYIGGVPCTSDAGQGQRTEDPRCAAATSGCGVAVAELTRPDDPPETPAFPTGGACVSGDAIGVDIDGDGAVEWFPLAQALDGIRGPAQEWAATQTARPACTPAFVVYGVKLEPEAAAGKPPDPRAVVTLDLLGVIDLDGDGRKELVIALRFPTVRTVVVYSAASSPQRLELVGEAQSFQK
;
A
#
# COMPACT_ATOMS: atom_id res chain seq x y z
N MET A 1 -7.20 -4.92 -86.78
CA MET A 1 -6.29 -4.99 -85.62
C MET A 1 -6.98 -5.74 -84.49
N ALA A 2 -6.23 -6.65 -83.88
CA ALA A 2 -6.41 -7.49 -82.68
C ALA A 2 -7.76 -7.54 -81.90
N LYS A 3 -8.20 -8.79 -81.68
CA LYS A 3 -8.98 -9.26 -80.52
C LYS A 3 -8.23 -8.95 -79.22
N ASP A 4 -8.94 -8.62 -78.12
CA ASP A 4 -8.89 -9.50 -76.95
C ASP A 4 -10.05 -9.33 -75.96
N ARG A 5 -10.45 -10.47 -75.38
CA ARG A 5 -11.46 -10.64 -74.32
C ARG A 5 -10.76 -10.62 -72.97
N GLY A 6 -11.28 -9.90 -71.98
CA GLY A 6 -10.69 -9.87 -70.63
C GLY A 6 -11.68 -9.60 -69.50
N LYS A 7 -12.32 -10.69 -69.05
CA LYS A 7 -12.94 -11.00 -67.75
C LYS A 7 -12.95 -9.93 -66.63
N LEU A 8 -14.16 -9.74 -66.08
CA LEU A 8 -14.45 -9.23 -64.73
C LEU A 8 -13.84 -10.11 -63.62
N PRO A 9 -13.46 -9.51 -62.47
CA PRO A 9 -13.53 -10.21 -61.19
C PRO A 9 -14.55 -9.57 -60.24
N ARG A 10 -15.29 -10.46 -59.60
CA ARG A 10 -16.21 -10.27 -58.49
C ARG A 10 -15.45 -9.74 -57.27
N VAL A 11 -15.91 -8.65 -56.66
CA VAL A 11 -15.53 -8.31 -55.29
C VAL A 11 -16.64 -8.81 -54.38
N ALA A 12 -16.30 -9.85 -53.64
CA ALA A 12 -17.17 -10.52 -52.69
C ALA A 12 -17.33 -9.68 -51.43
N TRP A 13 -18.55 -9.70 -50.92
CA TRP A 13 -18.94 -9.25 -49.60
C TRP A 13 -18.17 -10.02 -48.52
N PHE A 14 -17.47 -9.32 -47.63
CA PHE A 14 -17.07 -9.86 -46.34
C PHE A 14 -17.75 -9.06 -45.23
N LEU A 15 -18.79 -9.70 -44.68
CA LEU A 15 -19.33 -9.45 -43.35
C LEU A 15 -18.22 -9.74 -42.33
N ALA A 16 -17.63 -8.70 -41.74
CA ALA A 16 -16.82 -8.84 -40.54
C ALA A 16 -17.77 -8.81 -39.33
N GLY A 17 -18.00 -9.98 -38.76
CA GLY A 17 -18.75 -10.15 -37.52
C GLY A 17 -18.06 -9.42 -36.36
N LEU A 18 -18.83 -8.59 -35.66
CA LEU A 18 -18.52 -8.15 -34.32
C LEU A 18 -18.56 -9.36 -33.38
N ALA A 19 -17.41 -9.98 -33.15
CA ALA A 19 -17.21 -10.84 -32.00
C ALA A 19 -17.04 -9.94 -30.78
N VAL A 20 -18.13 -9.75 -30.04
CA VAL A 20 -18.10 -9.24 -28.66
C VAL A 20 -17.48 -10.35 -27.82
N SER A 21 -16.15 -10.35 -27.71
CA SER A 21 -15.46 -11.09 -26.67
C SER A 21 -15.71 -10.37 -25.35
N GLY A 22 -16.75 -10.82 -24.64
CA GLY A 22 -16.92 -10.57 -23.21
C GLY A 22 -15.76 -11.21 -22.46
N GLY A 23 -14.64 -10.48 -22.37
CA GLY A 23 -13.57 -10.79 -21.45
C GLY A 23 -14.07 -10.54 -20.04
N GLY A 24 -14.65 -11.57 -19.42
CA GLY A 24 -14.77 -11.62 -17.97
C GLY A 24 -13.36 -11.50 -17.42
N ALA A 25 -13.04 -10.36 -16.81
CA ALA A 25 -11.79 -10.14 -16.14
C ALA A 25 -11.72 -11.13 -14.97
N CYS A 26 -11.00 -12.24 -15.17
CA CYS A 26 -10.61 -13.13 -14.08
C CYS A 26 -9.61 -12.36 -13.21
N GLY A 27 -10.06 -11.90 -12.05
CA GLY A 27 -9.17 -11.35 -11.03
C GLY A 27 -8.21 -12.42 -10.47
N PRO A 28 -7.13 -11.99 -9.78
CA PRO A 28 -6.22 -12.89 -9.07
C PRO A 28 -7.01 -13.77 -8.09
N ARG A 29 -6.82 -15.09 -8.17
CA ARG A 29 -7.54 -16.08 -7.33
C ARG A 29 -6.71 -16.47 -6.13
N VAL A 30 -7.25 -16.30 -4.93
CA VAL A 30 -6.68 -16.83 -3.68
C VAL A 30 -7.36 -18.15 -3.36
N ALA A 31 -6.60 -19.24 -3.25
CA ALA A 31 -7.11 -20.56 -2.88
C ALA A 31 -7.22 -20.66 -1.34
N PRO A 32 -8.42 -20.86 -0.76
CA PRO A 32 -8.56 -21.15 0.65
C PRO A 32 -8.25 -22.62 0.96
N ASP A 33 -7.51 -22.88 2.02
CA ASP A 33 -7.31 -24.25 2.53
C ASP A 33 -8.50 -24.65 3.42
N ARG A 34 -9.52 -25.31 2.83
CA ARG A 34 -10.71 -25.96 3.46
C ARG A 34 -11.61 -25.07 4.36
N PRO A 35 -12.91 -25.41 4.53
CA PRO A 35 -13.82 -24.57 5.31
C PRO A 35 -13.65 -24.77 6.81
N PHE A 36 -13.57 -23.67 7.57
CA PHE A 36 -13.56 -23.65 9.04
C PHE A 36 -14.57 -22.63 9.61
N PRO A 37 -14.98 -22.81 10.88
CA PRO A 37 -16.12 -22.15 11.50
C PRO A 37 -15.86 -20.66 11.78
N GLU A 38 -16.95 -19.89 11.88
CA GLU A 38 -16.97 -18.52 12.38
C GLU A 38 -16.44 -18.45 13.82
N GLU A 39 -15.14 -18.31 13.98
CA GLU A 39 -14.52 -17.88 15.23
C GLU A 39 -13.63 -16.66 14.94
N ALA A 40 -13.71 -15.70 15.86
CA ALA A 40 -13.25 -14.33 15.74
C ALA A 40 -11.84 -14.19 15.15
N VAL A 41 -11.62 -13.09 14.42
CA VAL A 41 -10.29 -12.56 14.11
C VAL A 41 -9.58 -12.31 15.44
N VAL A 42 -8.85 -13.31 15.94
CA VAL A 42 -7.99 -13.17 17.10
C VAL A 42 -6.70 -12.56 16.60
N HIS A 43 -6.48 -11.28 16.93
CA HIS A 43 -5.17 -10.65 16.81
C HIS A 43 -4.18 -11.44 17.66
N ARG A 44 -3.35 -12.26 17.02
CA ARG A 44 -2.21 -12.89 17.69
C ARG A 44 -1.07 -11.88 17.72
N GLU A 45 -0.71 -11.47 18.92
CA GLU A 45 0.53 -10.74 19.19
C GLU A 45 1.72 -11.60 18.71
N ARG A 46 2.53 -11.02 17.83
CA ARG A 46 3.61 -11.71 17.09
C ARG A 46 4.90 -11.70 17.92
N ALA A 47 5.69 -12.76 17.82
CA ALA A 47 7.07 -12.75 18.31
C ALA A 47 7.99 -12.01 17.32
N PRO A 48 8.89 -11.11 17.78
CA PRO A 48 9.73 -10.31 16.90
C PRO A 48 10.65 -11.19 16.04
N GLY A 49 10.64 -10.97 14.72
CA GLY A 49 11.56 -11.59 13.78
C GLY A 49 12.93 -10.92 13.85
N THR A 50 14.00 -11.70 13.87
CA THR A 50 15.38 -11.19 13.89
C THR A 50 15.93 -11.01 12.47
N VAL A 51 16.01 -9.77 12.01
CA VAL A 51 16.73 -9.38 10.78
C VAL A 51 18.02 -8.64 11.20
N LYS A 52 19.13 -8.90 10.49
CA LYS A 52 20.45 -8.37 10.85
C LYS A 52 20.67 -7.00 10.19
N ALA A 53 20.60 -5.94 10.99
CA ALA A 53 20.67 -4.55 10.56
C ALA A 53 22.10 -4.11 10.12
N GLY A 54 22.21 -3.47 8.95
CA GLY A 54 23.15 -2.35 8.79
C GLY A 54 22.67 -1.17 9.66
N ALA A 55 23.47 -0.12 9.83
CA ALA A 55 23.03 1.07 10.57
C ALA A 55 21.99 1.85 9.75
N GLY A 56 20.78 1.29 9.63
CA GLY A 56 19.65 1.87 8.92
C GLY A 56 19.04 3.03 9.69
N ARG A 57 18.21 3.79 8.97
CA ARG A 57 17.37 4.85 9.49
C ARG A 57 16.37 4.26 10.49
N GLN A 58 16.20 4.97 11.59
CA GLN A 58 15.18 4.67 12.59
C GLN A 58 13.96 5.55 12.31
N VAL A 59 12.78 4.94 12.16
CA VAL A 59 11.57 5.66 11.75
C VAL A 59 10.34 5.24 12.52
N VAL A 60 9.34 6.11 12.54
CA VAL A 60 7.96 5.77 12.87
C VAL A 60 7.09 6.02 11.65
N VAL A 61 6.37 4.99 11.22
CA VAL A 61 5.34 5.07 10.18
C VAL A 61 4.00 5.26 10.87
N GLY A 62 3.23 6.22 10.37
CA GLY A 62 1.90 6.50 10.83
C GLY A 62 0.95 6.78 9.68
N GLU A 63 -0.34 6.80 9.99
CA GLU A 63 -1.37 7.30 9.10
C GLU A 63 -1.76 8.70 9.55
N LEU A 64 -1.57 9.72 8.70
CA LEU A 64 -2.07 11.08 8.97
C LEU A 64 -3.51 11.20 8.48
N CYS A 65 -4.41 11.55 9.39
CA CYS A 65 -5.79 11.87 9.06
C CYS A 65 -6.08 13.34 9.39
N PRO A 66 -6.45 14.19 8.41
CA PRO A 66 -6.71 15.61 8.66
C PRO A 66 -7.90 15.92 9.59
N GLN A 67 -8.77 14.94 9.85
CA GLN A 67 -10.06 15.13 10.55
C GLN A 67 -10.32 14.10 11.67
N SER A 68 -9.29 13.54 12.31
CA SER A 68 -9.45 12.41 13.26
C SER A 68 -9.60 12.81 14.74
N ALA A 69 -8.76 13.69 15.27
CA ALA A 69 -8.79 14.07 16.69
C ALA A 69 -9.76 15.23 16.94
N ALA A 70 -11.06 14.93 17.04
CA ALA A 70 -12.13 15.92 17.15
C ALA A 70 -12.14 16.92 15.97
N GLY A 71 -11.98 16.41 14.74
CA GLY A 71 -11.93 17.23 13.52
C GLY A 71 -10.58 17.91 13.28
N ARG A 72 -9.55 17.60 14.08
CA ARG A 72 -8.19 18.12 13.89
C ARG A 72 -7.27 17.06 13.28
N PRO A 73 -6.21 17.48 12.57
CA PRO A 73 -5.19 16.56 12.09
C PRO A 73 -4.55 15.79 13.24
N ALA A 74 -4.43 14.47 13.10
CA ALA A 74 -3.65 13.63 13.99
C ALA A 74 -3.06 12.44 13.24
N ILE A 75 -2.01 11.85 13.80
CA ILE A 75 -1.34 10.69 13.26
C ILE A 75 -1.63 9.49 14.15
N ALA A 76 -2.16 8.42 13.56
CA ALA A 76 -2.19 7.11 14.20
C ALA A 76 -0.81 6.47 13.97
N PRO A 77 0.01 6.28 15.02
CA PRO A 77 1.25 5.56 14.89
C PRO A 77 0.95 4.11 14.59
N LEU A 78 1.61 3.56 13.58
CA LEU A 78 1.37 2.20 13.12
C LEU A 78 2.55 1.31 13.49
N LEU A 79 3.74 1.73 13.09
CA LEU A 79 4.93 0.89 13.09
C LEU A 79 6.17 1.73 13.41
N MET A 80 7.18 1.10 13.99
CA MET A 80 8.46 1.74 14.27
C MET A 80 9.60 0.82 13.82
N HIS A 81 10.56 1.38 13.10
CA HIS A 81 11.81 0.71 12.78
C HIS A 81 12.93 1.28 13.65
N THR A 82 13.66 0.41 14.34
CA THR A 82 14.87 0.77 15.09
C THR A 82 16.04 -0.05 14.57
N THR A 83 16.46 -1.08 15.31
CA THR A 83 17.30 -2.18 14.80
C THR A 83 16.46 -3.30 14.20
N GLN A 84 15.17 -3.31 14.50
CA GLN A 84 14.15 -4.22 13.97
C GLN A 84 12.83 -3.46 13.84
N TRP A 85 11.91 -4.02 13.08
CA TRP A 85 10.53 -3.54 13.00
C TRP A 85 9.75 -3.90 14.26
N ILE A 86 8.95 -2.96 14.74
CA ILE A 86 8.16 -3.02 15.96
C ILE A 86 6.74 -2.57 15.61
N ASP A 87 5.75 -3.40 15.93
CA ASP A 87 4.31 -3.14 15.78
C ASP A 87 3.59 -3.07 17.14
N THR A 88 4.32 -3.22 18.26
CA THR A 88 3.79 -3.07 19.61
C THR A 88 3.37 -1.62 19.88
N ALA A 89 2.07 -1.37 19.96
CA ALA A 89 1.51 -0.02 20.14
C ALA A 89 2.13 0.74 21.32
N SER A 90 2.33 0.09 22.48
CA SER A 90 2.88 0.74 23.68
C SER A 90 4.33 1.19 23.52
N GLU A 91 5.15 0.46 22.76
CA GLU A 91 6.54 0.86 22.49
C GLU A 91 6.60 2.07 21.56
N ILE A 92 5.75 2.06 20.53
CA ILE A 92 5.65 3.14 19.54
C ILE A 92 5.13 4.42 20.21
N THR A 93 4.05 4.32 20.99
CA THR A 93 3.49 5.47 21.72
C THR A 93 4.48 6.01 22.74
N SER A 94 5.17 5.14 23.48
CA SER A 94 6.20 5.56 24.43
C SER A 94 7.35 6.33 23.76
N ALA A 95 7.72 6.00 22.52
CA ALA A 95 8.73 6.76 21.77
C ALA A 95 8.24 8.18 21.46
N ILE A 96 6.97 8.31 21.06
CA ILE A 96 6.32 9.60 20.78
C ILE A 96 6.18 10.45 22.05
N GLU A 97 5.75 9.85 23.17
CA GLU A 97 5.63 10.55 24.47
C GLU A 97 6.97 11.12 24.95
N ARG A 98 8.07 10.41 24.68
CA ARG A 98 9.43 10.89 24.98
C ARG A 98 9.93 11.95 24.00
N GLY A 99 9.12 12.36 23.02
CA GLY A 99 9.48 13.36 22.03
C GLY A 99 10.49 12.87 20.98
N ALA A 100 10.64 11.56 20.78
CA ALA A 100 11.59 11.01 19.81
C ALA A 100 11.15 11.21 18.35
N THR A 101 9.89 11.60 18.12
CA THR A 101 9.31 11.84 16.80
C THR A 101 8.75 13.27 16.69
N PRO A 102 9.60 14.30 16.77
CA PRO A 102 9.14 15.69 16.80
C PRO A 102 8.41 16.10 15.50
N ARG A 103 8.67 15.39 14.40
CA ARG A 103 8.15 15.74 13.08
C ARG A 103 7.88 14.52 12.21
N PHE A 104 6.69 14.47 11.62
CA PHE A 104 6.36 13.57 10.52
C PHE A 104 6.27 14.34 9.20
N VAL A 105 6.73 13.73 8.12
CA VAL A 105 6.43 14.15 6.75
C VAL A 105 5.27 13.32 6.23
N ALA A 106 4.26 13.97 5.67
CA ALA A 106 3.13 13.29 5.05
C ALA A 106 3.27 13.31 3.53
N PHE A 107 2.98 12.18 2.90
CA PHE A 107 3.09 12.03 1.46
C PHE A 107 1.77 12.30 0.75
N GLY A 108 1.87 12.88 -0.43
CA GLY A 108 0.79 12.95 -1.40
C GLY A 108 0.62 11.65 -2.16
N VAL A 109 -0.43 11.55 -2.99
CA VAL A 109 -0.65 10.39 -3.87
C VAL A 109 0.41 10.26 -4.97
N ASP A 110 1.23 11.28 -5.15
CA ASP A 110 2.36 11.34 -6.08
C ASP A 110 3.70 10.96 -5.44
N GLY A 111 3.72 10.59 -4.16
CA GLY A 111 4.96 10.22 -3.44
C GLY A 111 5.85 11.41 -3.09
N LYS A 112 5.38 12.64 -3.35
CA LYS A 112 6.04 13.86 -2.88
C LYS A 112 5.52 14.23 -1.49
N VAL A 113 6.32 14.99 -0.75
CA VAL A 113 5.88 15.56 0.53
C VAL A 113 4.69 16.50 0.29
N ALA A 114 3.54 16.17 0.87
CA ALA A 114 2.34 16.99 0.87
C ALA A 114 2.36 18.02 2.00
N GLY A 115 3.00 17.68 3.12
CA GLY A 115 3.12 18.57 4.27
C GLY A 115 3.88 17.95 5.43
N VAL A 116 3.97 18.72 6.50
CA VAL A 116 4.72 18.40 7.71
C VAL A 116 3.79 18.47 8.91
N PHE A 117 3.84 17.46 9.77
CA PHE A 117 3.15 17.40 11.04
C PHE A 117 4.18 17.56 12.17
N ASN A 118 4.04 18.59 12.99
CA ASN A 118 4.87 18.77 14.18
C ASN A 118 4.12 18.21 15.39
N THR A 119 4.72 17.19 16.01
CA THR A 119 4.16 16.49 17.15
C THR A 119 4.30 17.33 18.40
N VAL A 120 3.22 17.43 19.18
CA VAL A 120 3.22 18.07 20.51
C VAL A 120 3.15 17.04 21.63
N GLY A 121 2.51 15.90 21.37
CA GLY A 121 2.40 14.79 22.32
C GLY A 121 1.38 13.77 21.84
N LEU A 122 0.93 12.91 22.75
CA LEU A 122 -0.18 11.99 22.49
C LEU A 122 -1.51 12.57 22.98
N ALA A 123 -2.57 12.14 22.31
CA ALA A 123 -3.94 12.31 22.76
C ALA A 123 -4.67 10.97 22.59
N ASP A 124 -5.51 10.64 23.56
CA ASP A 124 -6.42 9.51 23.41
C ASP A 124 -7.68 9.97 22.66
N ILE A 125 -8.06 9.22 21.65
CA ILE A 125 -9.35 9.40 20.97
C ILE A 125 -10.35 8.35 21.43
N ALA A 126 -11.63 8.59 21.13
CA ALA A 126 -12.67 7.59 21.32
C ALA A 126 -12.23 6.26 20.68
N LEU A 127 -12.64 5.14 21.28
CA LEU A 127 -12.25 3.77 20.90
C LEU A 127 -10.87 3.29 21.41
N GLY A 128 -10.22 4.03 22.30
CA GLY A 128 -9.04 3.54 23.04
C GLY A 128 -7.74 3.53 22.24
N GLN A 129 -7.68 4.29 21.15
CA GLN A 129 -6.49 4.48 20.35
C GLN A 129 -5.77 5.77 20.77
N SER A 130 -4.46 5.70 21.03
CA SER A 130 -3.62 6.87 21.26
C SER A 130 -3.05 7.36 19.93
N VAL A 131 -3.17 8.66 19.67
CA VAL A 131 -2.72 9.31 18.44
C VAL A 131 -1.71 10.41 18.74
N ALA A 132 -0.75 10.61 17.84
CA ALA A 132 0.10 11.79 17.91
C ALA A 132 -0.72 13.03 17.53
N ALA A 133 -0.82 13.95 18.49
CA ALA A 133 -1.49 15.23 18.38
C ALA A 133 -0.46 16.33 18.10
N GLY A 134 -0.86 17.34 17.33
CA GLY A 134 0.08 18.33 16.86
C GLY A 134 -0.51 19.32 15.86
N THR A 135 0.38 19.90 15.06
CA THR A 135 0.02 20.88 14.03
C THR A 135 0.49 20.40 12.67
N TYR A 136 -0.42 20.38 11.71
CA TYR A 136 -0.12 20.04 10.31
C TYR A 136 -0.03 21.30 9.45
N ILE A 137 0.99 21.36 8.60
CA ILE A 137 1.21 22.43 7.63
C ILE A 137 1.49 21.80 6.27
N GLY A 138 0.62 22.05 5.29
CA GLY A 138 0.75 21.54 3.92
C GLY A 138 -0.60 21.23 3.28
N GLY A 139 -0.58 20.61 2.10
CA GLY A 139 -1.78 20.11 1.44
C GLY A 139 -2.22 18.77 2.01
N VAL A 140 -3.48 18.39 1.84
CA VAL A 140 -3.98 17.11 2.37
C VAL A 140 -3.30 15.90 1.69
N PRO A 141 -3.11 14.76 2.37
CA PRO A 141 -2.42 13.59 1.79
C PRO A 141 -3.05 13.07 0.49
N CYS A 142 -4.36 13.22 0.32
CA CYS A 142 -5.07 12.87 -0.92
C CYS A 142 -4.90 13.89 -2.05
N THR A 143 -3.71 14.46 -2.21
CA THR A 143 -3.41 15.40 -3.30
C THR A 143 -2.11 15.05 -4.00
N SER A 144 -1.98 15.45 -5.26
CA SER A 144 -0.73 15.42 -6.04
C SER A 144 -0.27 16.84 -6.38
N ASP A 145 1.04 17.03 -6.55
CA ASP A 145 1.63 18.27 -7.03
C ASP A 145 1.25 18.50 -8.50
N ALA A 146 0.48 19.56 -8.75
CA ALA A 146 0.08 20.00 -10.09
C ALA A 146 1.07 21.04 -10.68
N GLY A 147 2.17 21.31 -9.97
CA GLY A 147 3.14 22.34 -10.32
C GLY A 147 2.80 23.70 -9.69
N GLN A 148 3.78 24.60 -9.68
CA GLN A 148 3.66 25.97 -9.16
C GLN A 148 3.18 26.04 -7.69
N GLY A 149 3.45 25.00 -6.90
CA GLY A 149 3.02 24.91 -5.50
C GLY A 149 1.52 24.63 -5.33
N GLN A 150 0.79 24.36 -6.40
CA GLN A 150 -0.61 23.94 -6.33
C GLN A 150 -0.69 22.42 -6.19
N ARG A 151 -1.62 21.96 -5.35
CA ARG A 151 -1.92 20.54 -5.18
C ARG A 151 -3.37 20.28 -5.56
N THR A 152 -3.60 19.19 -6.29
CA THR A 152 -4.94 18.79 -6.78
C THR A 152 -5.39 17.54 -6.06
N GLU A 153 -6.64 17.50 -5.62
CA GLU A 153 -7.21 16.33 -4.93
C GLU A 153 -7.36 15.12 -5.87
N ASP A 154 -7.06 13.92 -5.36
CA ASP A 154 -7.39 12.65 -6.01
C ASP A 154 -8.64 12.05 -5.32
N PRO A 155 -9.80 12.00 -6.01
CA PRO A 155 -11.04 11.47 -5.43
C PRO A 155 -10.95 9.97 -5.10
N ARG A 156 -10.06 9.21 -5.76
CA ARG A 156 -9.86 7.78 -5.48
C ARG A 156 -9.20 7.58 -4.12
N CYS A 157 -8.31 8.49 -3.73
CA CYS A 157 -7.69 8.47 -2.41
C CYS A 157 -8.74 8.68 -1.31
N ALA A 158 -9.60 9.70 -1.44
CA ALA A 158 -10.66 9.94 -0.48
C ALA A 158 -11.59 8.71 -0.33
N ALA A 159 -11.92 8.04 -1.43
CA ALA A 159 -12.72 6.81 -1.39
C ALA A 159 -11.99 5.60 -0.75
N ALA A 160 -10.66 5.51 -0.89
CA ALA A 160 -9.86 4.39 -0.38
C ALA A 160 -9.42 4.57 1.08
N THR A 161 -9.04 5.79 1.47
CA THR A 161 -8.41 6.10 2.76
C THR A 161 -9.23 7.07 3.61
N SER A 162 -10.39 7.53 3.12
CA SER A 162 -11.21 8.55 3.77
C SER A 162 -10.40 9.81 4.09
N GLY A 163 -9.55 10.23 3.15
CA GLY A 163 -8.75 11.46 3.24
C GLY A 163 -7.42 11.33 3.99
N CYS A 164 -7.09 10.14 4.51
CA CYS A 164 -5.84 9.90 5.21
C CYS A 164 -4.72 9.48 4.26
N GLY A 165 -3.47 9.55 4.72
CA GLY A 165 -2.33 9.06 3.96
C GLY A 165 -1.13 8.74 4.84
N VAL A 166 -0.08 8.21 4.22
CA VAL A 166 1.13 7.78 4.92
C VAL A 166 1.89 8.99 5.43
N ALA A 167 2.33 8.91 6.69
CA ALA A 167 3.23 9.85 7.32
C ALA A 167 4.41 9.10 7.94
N VAL A 168 5.62 9.67 7.84
CA VAL A 168 6.84 9.04 8.37
C VAL A 168 7.63 10.07 9.16
N ALA A 169 8.10 9.69 10.35
CA ALA A 169 9.03 10.46 11.16
C ALA A 169 10.34 9.70 11.27
N GLU A 170 11.47 10.41 11.31
CA GLU A 170 12.71 9.84 11.82
C GLU A 170 12.70 9.89 13.36
N LEU A 171 13.32 8.89 13.99
CA LEU A 171 13.59 8.93 15.42
C LEU A 171 14.83 9.80 15.67
N THR A 172 14.64 10.91 16.38
CA THR A 172 15.72 11.86 16.71
C THR A 172 15.92 11.93 18.22
N ARG A 173 17.07 12.47 18.67
CA ARG A 173 17.20 12.83 20.08
C ARG A 173 16.36 14.09 20.34
N PRO A 174 15.81 14.25 21.56
CA PRO A 174 14.98 15.42 21.88
C PRO A 174 15.69 16.77 21.72
N ASP A 175 17.02 16.79 21.84
CA ASP A 175 17.85 18.01 21.73
C ASP A 175 18.25 18.34 20.28
N ASP A 176 18.00 17.44 19.32
CA ASP A 176 18.35 17.66 17.92
C ASP A 176 17.29 18.56 17.27
N PRO A 177 17.69 19.57 16.48
CA PRO A 177 16.73 20.39 15.75
C PRO A 177 15.95 19.51 14.78
N PRO A 178 14.61 19.65 14.68
CA PRO A 178 13.83 18.83 13.77
C PRO A 178 14.19 19.21 12.34
N GLU A 179 14.82 18.29 11.62
CA GLU A 179 15.00 18.38 10.17
C GLU A 179 13.76 17.83 9.45
N THR A 180 13.62 18.14 8.16
CA THR A 180 12.56 17.52 7.35
C THR A 180 13.18 16.33 6.63
N PRO A 181 12.93 15.10 7.10
CA PRO A 181 13.56 13.93 6.51
C PRO A 181 13.13 13.74 5.06
N ALA A 182 14.08 13.33 4.22
CA ALA A 182 13.84 12.98 2.83
C ALA A 182 13.83 11.45 2.69
N PHE A 183 12.73 10.92 2.19
CA PHE A 183 12.57 9.49 1.92
C PHE A 183 12.53 9.28 0.40
N PRO A 184 13.47 8.51 -0.17
CA PRO A 184 13.35 8.05 -1.54
C PRO A 184 12.04 7.29 -1.73
N THR A 185 11.25 7.70 -2.72
CA THR A 185 10.00 7.03 -3.08
C THR A 185 10.14 6.33 -4.42
N GLY A 186 9.35 5.28 -4.60
CA GLY A 186 9.23 4.52 -5.85
C GLY A 186 7.81 4.55 -6.38
N GLY A 187 7.53 3.61 -7.28
CA GLY A 187 6.18 3.37 -7.76
C GLY A 187 5.92 1.90 -7.98
N ALA A 188 4.66 1.54 -7.91
CA ALA A 188 4.18 0.23 -8.28
C ALA A 188 3.15 0.34 -9.41
N CYS A 189 2.92 -0.74 -10.12
CA CYS A 189 1.78 -0.83 -11.01
C CYS A 189 1.19 -2.22 -11.02
N VAL A 190 -0.10 -2.32 -11.34
CA VAL A 190 -0.79 -3.61 -11.45
C VAL A 190 -0.86 -4.03 -12.91
N SER A 191 -0.41 -5.24 -13.20
CA SER A 191 -0.46 -5.83 -14.53
C SER A 191 -1.05 -7.23 -14.43
N GLY A 192 -2.33 -7.36 -14.81
CA GLY A 192 -3.10 -8.59 -14.65
C GLY A 192 -3.29 -8.95 -13.17
N ASP A 193 -2.79 -10.11 -12.78
CA ASP A 193 -2.90 -10.69 -11.43
C ASP A 193 -1.64 -10.48 -10.56
N ALA A 194 -0.79 -9.49 -10.87
CA ALA A 194 0.38 -9.14 -10.06
C ALA A 194 0.57 -7.64 -9.90
N ILE A 195 1.28 -7.27 -8.85
CA ILE A 195 1.85 -5.94 -8.66
C ILE A 195 3.33 -5.98 -9.03
N GLY A 196 3.77 -5.01 -9.83
CA GLY A 196 5.16 -4.82 -10.22
C GLY A 196 5.75 -3.63 -9.47
N VAL A 197 6.92 -3.81 -8.87
CA VAL A 197 7.68 -2.75 -8.18
C VAL A 197 9.15 -2.92 -8.53
N ASP A 198 9.87 -1.83 -8.73
CA ASP A 198 11.34 -1.80 -8.74
C ASP A 198 11.81 -1.62 -7.29
N ILE A 199 12.12 -2.74 -6.63
CA ILE A 199 12.32 -2.77 -5.19
C ILE A 199 13.66 -2.17 -4.79
N ASP A 200 14.73 -2.44 -5.56
CA ASP A 200 16.09 -2.00 -5.23
C ASP A 200 16.59 -0.81 -6.08
N GLY A 201 15.76 -0.32 -7.00
CA GLY A 201 16.03 0.87 -7.80
C GLY A 201 16.98 0.63 -8.98
N ASP A 202 17.17 -0.62 -9.39
CA ASP A 202 18.04 -0.97 -10.51
C ASP A 202 17.35 -0.84 -11.89
N GLY A 203 16.05 -0.52 -11.90
CA GLY A 203 15.22 -0.37 -13.08
C GLY A 203 14.58 -1.67 -13.58
N ALA A 204 14.91 -2.82 -12.98
CA ALA A 204 14.17 -4.06 -13.15
C ALA A 204 12.92 -4.05 -12.25
N VAL A 205 11.86 -4.72 -12.70
CA VAL A 205 10.60 -4.77 -11.97
C VAL A 205 10.40 -6.18 -11.43
N GLU A 206 10.31 -6.32 -10.10
CA GLU A 206 9.86 -7.53 -9.44
C GLU A 206 8.34 -7.63 -9.47
N TRP A 207 7.84 -8.77 -9.93
CA TRP A 207 6.41 -9.01 -10.08
C TRP A 207 5.89 -9.94 -9.00
N PHE A 208 5.06 -9.43 -8.11
CA PHE A 208 4.49 -10.16 -6.98
C PHE A 208 3.04 -10.58 -7.28
N PRO A 209 2.72 -11.89 -7.38
CA PRO A 209 1.37 -12.35 -7.69
C PRO A 209 0.37 -11.99 -6.60
N LEU A 210 -0.70 -11.26 -6.92
CA LEU A 210 -1.71 -10.80 -5.96
C LEU A 210 -2.40 -11.95 -5.21
N ALA A 211 -2.44 -13.14 -5.80
CA ALA A 211 -2.91 -14.37 -5.15
C ALA A 211 -2.13 -14.76 -3.88
N GLN A 212 -0.88 -14.28 -3.75
CA GLN A 212 0.00 -14.55 -2.62
C GLN A 212 0.03 -13.42 -1.59
N ALA A 213 -0.74 -12.34 -1.79
CA ALA A 213 -0.78 -11.22 -0.84
C ALA A 213 -1.49 -11.59 0.48
N LEU A 214 -2.30 -12.66 0.48
CA LEU A 214 -3.00 -13.17 1.65
C LEU A 214 -2.51 -14.58 1.99
N ASP A 215 -2.51 -14.92 3.28
CA ASP A 215 -2.23 -16.27 3.75
C ASP A 215 -3.47 -17.19 3.65
N GLY A 216 -3.31 -18.45 4.08
CA GLY A 216 -4.37 -19.45 4.05
C GLY A 216 -5.58 -19.16 4.95
N ILE A 217 -5.46 -18.24 5.91
CA ILE A 217 -6.57 -17.78 6.77
C ILE A 217 -7.11 -16.40 6.34
N ARG A 218 -6.70 -15.92 5.17
CA ARG A 218 -7.04 -14.60 4.62
C ARG A 218 -6.47 -13.44 5.45
N GLY A 219 -5.46 -13.66 6.27
CA GLY A 219 -4.63 -12.60 6.84
C GLY A 219 -3.58 -12.11 5.82
N PRO A 220 -2.82 -11.06 6.13
CA PRO A 220 -1.67 -10.66 5.32
C PRO A 220 -0.65 -11.79 5.25
N ALA A 221 -0.15 -12.11 4.04
CA ALA A 221 0.86 -13.15 3.89
C ALA A 221 2.15 -12.78 4.63
N GLN A 222 2.77 -13.75 5.31
CA GLN A 222 4.05 -13.52 6.00
C GLN A 222 5.19 -13.28 5.02
N GLU A 223 5.13 -13.92 3.86
CA GLU A 223 6.08 -13.76 2.76
C GLU A 223 5.33 -13.71 1.44
N TRP A 224 5.83 -12.89 0.52
CA TRP A 224 5.28 -12.71 -0.82
C TRP A 224 6.41 -12.74 -1.83
N ALA A 225 6.47 -13.80 -2.64
CA ALA A 225 7.58 -14.04 -3.56
C ALA A 225 7.29 -13.50 -4.96
N ALA A 226 8.29 -12.88 -5.57
CA ALA A 226 8.22 -12.46 -6.95
C ALA A 226 8.22 -13.66 -7.90
N THR A 227 7.58 -13.50 -9.06
CA THR A 227 7.63 -14.43 -10.18
C THR A 227 8.49 -13.85 -11.30
N GLN A 228 9.17 -14.73 -12.04
CA GLN A 228 9.92 -14.36 -13.25
C GLN A 228 9.04 -14.32 -14.51
N THR A 229 7.72 -14.43 -14.36
CA THR A 229 6.80 -14.41 -15.49
C THR A 229 6.78 -13.02 -16.11
N ALA A 230 7.15 -12.93 -17.39
CA ALA A 230 7.10 -11.68 -18.14
C ALA A 230 5.67 -11.12 -18.17
N ARG A 231 5.54 -9.82 -17.92
CA ARG A 231 4.24 -9.12 -17.87
C ARG A 231 4.25 -7.88 -18.76
N PRO A 232 3.08 -7.44 -19.25
CA PRO A 232 2.97 -6.15 -19.91
C PRO A 232 3.48 -5.03 -19.01
N ALA A 233 4.27 -4.13 -19.58
CA ALA A 233 4.70 -2.93 -18.89
C ALA A 233 3.48 -2.09 -18.48
N CYS A 234 3.52 -1.54 -17.28
CA CYS A 234 2.56 -0.56 -16.79
C CYS A 234 3.29 0.64 -16.20
N THR A 235 2.60 1.78 -16.10
CA THR A 235 3.16 3.02 -15.55
C THR A 235 3.18 2.94 -14.03
N PRO A 236 4.35 3.00 -13.37
CA PRO A 236 4.44 3.03 -11.92
C PRO A 236 3.75 4.26 -11.34
N ALA A 237 3.07 4.08 -10.21
CA ALA A 237 2.48 5.13 -9.41
C ALA A 237 2.82 4.89 -7.94
N PHE A 238 2.98 5.97 -7.17
CA PHE A 238 3.27 5.86 -5.74
C PHE A 238 2.15 5.16 -4.97
N VAL A 239 0.89 5.39 -5.39
CA VAL A 239 -0.30 4.72 -4.85
C VAL A 239 -1.03 3.91 -5.91
N VAL A 240 -1.67 2.83 -5.48
CA VAL A 240 -2.60 2.03 -6.30
C VAL A 240 -3.81 1.68 -5.44
N TYR A 241 -5.01 1.97 -5.94
CA TYR A 241 -6.25 1.76 -5.18
C TYR A 241 -7.16 0.71 -5.82
N GLY A 242 -7.95 0.03 -4.98
CA GLY A 242 -9.08 -0.77 -5.42
C GLY A 242 -8.72 -2.12 -6.02
N VAL A 243 -7.56 -2.68 -5.68
CA VAL A 243 -7.13 -3.99 -6.20
C VAL A 243 -7.93 -5.07 -5.46
N LYS A 244 -8.87 -5.72 -6.16
CA LYS A 244 -9.69 -6.77 -5.57
C LYS A 244 -8.93 -8.09 -5.51
N LEU A 245 -8.82 -8.65 -4.31
CA LEU A 245 -8.34 -10.00 -4.05
C LEU A 245 -9.58 -10.87 -3.87
N GLU A 246 -9.98 -11.54 -4.96
CA GLU A 246 -11.19 -12.37 -4.97
C GLU A 246 -10.86 -13.79 -4.49
N PRO A 247 -11.68 -14.38 -3.61
CA PRO A 247 -11.54 -15.78 -3.26
C PRO A 247 -11.85 -16.65 -4.48
N GLU A 248 -11.25 -17.84 -4.54
CA GLU A 248 -11.62 -18.81 -5.56
C GLU A 248 -13.12 -19.14 -5.48
N ALA A 249 -13.84 -18.89 -6.58
CA ALA A 249 -15.24 -19.22 -6.69
C ALA A 249 -15.44 -20.73 -6.63
N ALA A 250 -16.26 -21.22 -5.68
CA ALA A 250 -16.70 -22.60 -5.71
C ALA A 250 -17.39 -22.90 -7.05
N ALA A 251 -17.15 -24.08 -7.63
CA ALA A 251 -17.66 -24.45 -8.94
C ALA A 251 -19.17 -24.15 -9.09
N GLY A 252 -19.50 -23.27 -10.04
CA GLY A 252 -20.88 -22.87 -10.35
C GLY A 252 -21.51 -21.83 -9.41
N LYS A 253 -20.76 -21.22 -8.48
CA LYS A 253 -21.25 -20.15 -7.60
C LYS A 253 -20.45 -18.86 -7.80
N PRO A 254 -21.07 -17.67 -7.71
CA PRO A 254 -20.32 -16.42 -7.68
C PRO A 254 -19.45 -16.35 -6.40
N PRO A 255 -18.30 -15.64 -6.44
CA PRO A 255 -17.53 -15.34 -5.23
C PRO A 255 -18.42 -14.68 -4.18
N ASP A 256 -18.28 -15.07 -2.92
CA ASP A 256 -18.97 -14.40 -1.82
C ASP A 256 -18.44 -12.96 -1.69
N PRO A 257 -19.27 -11.91 -1.85
CA PRO A 257 -18.83 -10.52 -1.70
C PRO A 257 -18.22 -10.22 -0.32
N ARG A 258 -18.62 -10.96 0.72
CA ARG A 258 -18.06 -10.84 2.08
C ARG A 258 -16.66 -11.44 2.18
N ALA A 259 -16.25 -12.21 1.17
CA ALA A 259 -14.92 -12.79 1.11
C ALA A 259 -13.94 -11.97 0.25
N VAL A 260 -14.40 -10.90 -0.40
CA VAL A 260 -13.51 -10.00 -1.16
C VAL A 260 -12.71 -9.13 -0.20
N VAL A 261 -11.39 -9.12 -0.39
CA VAL A 261 -10.47 -8.19 0.28
C VAL A 261 -10.01 -7.17 -0.75
N THR A 262 -9.99 -5.90 -0.39
CA THR A 262 -9.44 -4.87 -1.28
C THR A 262 -8.05 -4.47 -0.79
N LEU A 263 -7.08 -4.55 -1.69
CA LEU A 263 -5.72 -4.08 -1.49
C LEU A 263 -5.59 -2.66 -2.06
N ASP A 264 -5.10 -1.75 -1.23
CA ASP A 264 -4.72 -0.41 -1.60
C ASP A 264 -3.23 -0.21 -1.24
N LEU A 265 -2.37 -0.06 -2.24
CA LEU A 265 -1.00 0.37 -2.02
C LEU A 265 -1.02 1.87 -1.68
N LEU A 266 -0.59 2.20 -0.47
CA LEU A 266 -0.57 3.56 0.07
C LEU A 266 0.76 4.28 -0.16
N GLY A 267 1.83 3.54 -0.47
CA GLY A 267 3.13 4.10 -0.78
C GLY A 267 4.20 3.05 -1.05
N VAL A 268 5.22 3.43 -1.82
CA VAL A 268 6.48 2.70 -2.05
C VAL A 268 7.62 3.61 -1.58
N ILE A 269 8.25 3.28 -0.45
CA ILE A 269 9.14 4.22 0.28
C ILE A 269 10.33 3.45 0.84
N ASP A 270 11.53 4.04 0.74
CA ASP A 270 12.74 3.58 1.43
C ASP A 270 12.71 4.06 2.89
N LEU A 271 12.14 3.24 3.77
CA LEU A 271 11.85 3.63 5.15
C LEU A 271 13.08 3.47 6.05
N ASP A 272 13.82 2.38 5.87
CA ASP A 272 15.00 2.06 6.69
C ASP A 272 16.33 2.54 6.10
N GLY A 273 16.32 3.13 4.90
CA GLY A 273 17.51 3.71 4.28
C GLY A 273 18.48 2.69 3.69
N ASP A 274 18.08 1.43 3.51
CA ASP A 274 18.95 0.39 2.96
C ASP A 274 19.04 0.40 1.41
N GLY A 275 18.26 1.28 0.77
CA GLY A 275 18.19 1.43 -0.69
C GLY A 275 17.02 0.66 -1.32
N ARG A 276 16.44 -0.31 -0.60
CA ARG A 276 15.25 -1.05 -1.01
C ARG A 276 14.00 -0.30 -0.58
N LYS A 277 12.89 -0.57 -1.25
CA LYS A 277 11.63 0.11 -1.01
C LYS A 277 10.67 -0.81 -0.25
N GLU A 278 10.20 -0.35 0.89
CA GLU A 278 9.06 -0.91 1.59
C GLU A 278 7.75 -0.57 0.88
N LEU A 279 6.81 -1.50 0.95
CA LEU A 279 5.44 -1.31 0.48
C LEU A 279 4.53 -1.10 1.69
N VAL A 280 3.87 0.06 1.74
CA VAL A 280 2.83 0.35 2.73
C VAL A 280 1.48 0.05 2.11
N ILE A 281 0.76 -0.95 2.61
CA ILE A 281 -0.48 -1.47 2.01
C ILE A 281 -1.61 -1.40 3.02
N ALA A 282 -2.79 -0.94 2.61
CA ALA A 282 -4.02 -1.19 3.33
C ALA A 282 -4.76 -2.39 2.74
N LEU A 283 -5.10 -3.33 3.60
CA LEU A 283 -6.02 -4.43 3.32
C LEU A 283 -7.37 -4.09 3.95
N ARG A 284 -8.37 -3.87 3.10
CA ARG A 284 -9.75 -3.62 3.50
C ARG A 284 -10.54 -4.92 3.46
N PHE A 285 -10.75 -5.47 4.65
CA PHE A 285 -11.73 -6.52 4.91
C PHE A 285 -13.12 -5.88 5.09
N PRO A 286 -14.21 -6.67 5.01
CA PRO A 286 -15.55 -6.12 5.19
C PRO A 286 -15.78 -5.40 6.53
N THR A 287 -15.04 -5.79 7.58
CA THR A 287 -15.24 -5.30 8.95
C THR A 287 -14.06 -4.52 9.51
N VAL A 288 -12.88 -4.62 8.89
CA VAL A 288 -11.65 -4.01 9.40
C VAL A 288 -10.74 -3.55 8.26
N ARG A 289 -10.03 -2.46 8.49
CA ARG A 289 -8.94 -2.00 7.62
C ARG A 289 -7.63 -2.14 8.37
N THR A 290 -6.75 -2.97 7.83
CA THR A 290 -5.42 -3.21 8.37
C THR A 290 -4.39 -2.56 7.47
N VAL A 291 -3.43 -1.85 8.06
CA VAL A 291 -2.25 -1.35 7.34
C VAL A 291 -1.09 -2.27 7.64
N VAL A 292 -0.42 -2.73 6.59
CA VAL A 292 0.75 -3.60 6.68
C VAL A 292 1.93 -2.96 5.96
N VAL A 293 3.13 -3.27 6.43
CA VAL A 293 4.37 -2.91 5.75
C VAL A 293 5.10 -4.19 5.38
N TYR A 294 5.49 -4.27 4.11
CA TYR A 294 6.36 -5.30 3.58
C TYR A 294 7.72 -4.70 3.29
N SER A 295 8.78 -5.38 3.71
CA SER A 295 10.17 -5.04 3.36
C SER A 295 10.81 -6.19 2.60
N ALA A 296 11.81 -5.87 1.78
CA ALA A 296 12.57 -6.83 1.00
C ALA A 296 13.95 -7.09 1.60
N ALA A 297 14.04 -7.22 2.92
CA ALA A 297 15.31 -7.24 3.65
C ALA A 297 16.25 -8.38 3.21
N SER A 298 15.70 -9.57 2.94
CA SER A 298 16.50 -10.72 2.51
C SER A 298 16.87 -10.69 1.02
N SER A 299 15.96 -10.25 0.14
CA SER A 299 16.15 -10.21 -1.31
C SER A 299 15.08 -9.32 -1.96
N PRO A 300 15.39 -8.61 -3.06
CA PRO A 300 14.38 -7.84 -3.80
C PRO A 300 13.22 -8.70 -4.33
N GLN A 301 13.43 -10.01 -4.54
CA GLN A 301 12.41 -10.94 -5.00
C GLN A 301 11.53 -11.53 -3.88
N ARG A 302 11.70 -11.09 -2.63
CA ARG A 302 10.95 -11.60 -1.48
C ARG A 302 10.54 -10.45 -0.57
N LEU A 303 9.24 -10.20 -0.52
CA LEU A 303 8.64 -9.30 0.45
C LEU A 303 8.31 -10.07 1.72
N GLU A 304 8.71 -9.54 2.87
CA GLU A 304 8.49 -10.08 4.20
C GLU A 304 7.58 -9.12 4.96
N LEU A 305 6.52 -9.64 5.58
CA LEU A 305 5.65 -8.83 6.42
C LEU A 305 6.46 -8.40 7.65
N VAL A 306 6.78 -7.12 7.75
CA VAL A 306 7.57 -6.56 8.85
C VAL A 306 6.72 -5.88 9.91
N GLY A 307 5.46 -5.57 9.59
CA GLY A 307 4.50 -5.29 10.64
C GLY A 307 3.09 -5.01 10.15
N GLU A 308 2.18 -5.03 11.11
CA GLU A 308 0.74 -4.95 10.91
C GLU A 308 0.12 -4.08 11.99
N ALA A 309 -0.72 -3.13 11.59
CA ALA A 309 -1.43 -2.27 12.53
C ALA A 309 -2.86 -2.02 12.04
N GLN A 310 -3.80 -1.88 12.97
CA GLN A 310 -5.13 -1.40 12.63
C GLN A 310 -5.05 0.08 12.23
N SER A 311 -5.70 0.42 11.11
CA SER A 311 -5.90 1.81 10.72
C SER A 311 -6.75 2.56 11.75
N PHE A 312 -6.76 3.90 11.66
CA PHE A 312 -7.78 4.72 12.31
C PHE A 312 -9.17 4.08 12.20
N GLN A 313 -9.74 3.71 13.34
CA GLN A 313 -11.13 3.30 13.41
C GLN A 313 -12.00 4.54 13.19
N LYS A 314 -12.88 4.48 12.18
CA LYS A 314 -13.79 5.56 11.79
C LYS A 314 -15.23 5.11 11.92
#